data_AF-A0A1X7D3F5-F1
#
_entry.id   AF-A0A1X7D3F5-F1
#
_cell.length_a   1.000
_cell.length_b   1.000
_cell.length_c   1.000
_cell.angle_alpha   90.00
_cell.angle_beta   90.00
_cell.angle_gamma   90.00
#
_symmetry.space_group_name_H-M   'P 1'
#
loop_
_entity.id
_entity.type
_entity.pdbx_description
1 polymer ?
#
loop_
_entity_poly.entity_id
_entity_poly.type
_entity_poly.pdbx_seq_one_letter_code
_entity_poly.pdbx_strand_id
1 'polypeptide(L)'
;MLVNRQGRPEMILVGDPASIYIPELPRARQSEGRLRGLRLLHTHISGENLSEEDLMDMVFLRLDSVTVIVSDSHGDPDFVQYGYLLPPGSGEKAYEQLPPVRWDTADMDLPAQVKALEDEFSRADKTRDTADKRERAIVVSVSQDSKTVQDRSLDELVDLADTAGLKVEGRMIQRIRQINPKFIMGKGKLAELEILALQADAEVILFDQELSAAQMRNLATITERKVLDRTQLILDIFAQHATTKAGRLQVEMAQLKYLMPRLVGKNNAMSRLMGGIGGRGPGETKLEIDRRRVKDKLTKLGDELKKVSKQRGFTRDRRARAGVPVVSLVGYTNAGKSTLLNTLTNSVVLAEDKLFATLDPTSRRIRFPNDQELILTDTVGFIRELPKELKEAFRATLEELEAADVLIHVADVSHPEVEEQIEAVEKIIADMEMNEIPIILVLNKWDRISEEQREIVQNSFPQGIPASALDRQSLRPLVELVLDNLEKLSKKVR
;
A
#
# COMPACT_ATOMS: atom_id res chain seq x y z
N MET A 1 -29.38 -13.55 -21.11
CA MET A 1 -29.48 -12.33 -21.94
C MET A 1 -29.13 -11.11 -21.10
N LEU A 2 -28.26 -10.22 -21.59
CA LEU A 2 -27.97 -8.94 -20.96
C LEU A 2 -28.83 -7.83 -21.59
N VAL A 3 -29.48 -7.04 -20.75
CA VAL A 3 -30.45 -6.00 -21.15
C VAL A 3 -30.02 -4.66 -20.55
N ASN A 4 -29.92 -3.62 -21.37
CA ASN A 4 -29.58 -2.29 -20.88
C ASN A 4 -30.78 -1.60 -20.18
N ARG A 5 -30.56 -0.44 -19.55
CA ARG A 5 -31.59 0.32 -18.83
C ARG A 5 -32.82 0.69 -19.69
N GLN A 6 -32.65 0.82 -21.00
CA GLN A 6 -33.75 1.12 -21.94
C GLN A 6 -34.59 -0.13 -22.30
N GLY A 7 -34.29 -1.28 -21.70
CA GLY A 7 -34.96 -2.55 -22.00
C GLY A 7 -34.50 -3.19 -23.31
N ARG A 8 -33.43 -2.69 -23.93
CA ARG A 8 -32.90 -3.26 -25.17
C ARG A 8 -31.91 -4.38 -24.86
N PRO A 9 -32.02 -5.53 -25.54
CA PRO A 9 -31.04 -6.60 -25.40
C PRO A 9 -29.71 -6.13 -26.00
N GLU A 10 -28.65 -6.13 -25.19
CA GLU A 10 -27.27 -5.83 -25.60
C GLU A 10 -26.56 -7.10 -26.06
N MET A 11 -26.82 -8.22 -25.38
CA MET A 11 -26.13 -9.47 -25.65
C MET A 11 -27.02 -10.67 -25.30
N ILE A 12 -27.09 -11.63 -26.22
CA ILE A 12 -27.73 -12.93 -25.98
C ILE A 12 -26.61 -13.94 -25.72
N LEU A 13 -26.75 -14.66 -24.61
CA LEU A 13 -25.81 -15.67 -24.15
C LEU A 13 -26.51 -17.02 -24.17
N VAL A 14 -25.84 -18.05 -24.68
CA VAL A 14 -26.32 -19.42 -24.69
C VAL A 14 -25.30 -20.25 -23.93
N GLY A 15 -25.72 -20.85 -22.81
CA GLY A 15 -24.89 -21.72 -21.98
C GLY A 15 -25.28 -23.18 -22.11
N ASP A 16 -24.86 -23.97 -21.13
CA ASP A 16 -25.31 -25.33 -20.92
C ASP A 16 -26.34 -25.37 -19.76
N PRO A 17 -26.93 -26.54 -19.43
CA PRO A 17 -27.93 -26.62 -18.35
C PRO A 17 -27.42 -26.28 -16.95
N ALA A 18 -26.10 -26.15 -16.74
CA ALA A 18 -25.48 -25.94 -15.44
C ALA A 18 -24.75 -24.59 -15.32
N SER A 19 -24.41 -23.94 -16.45
CA SER A 19 -23.59 -22.74 -16.44
C SER A 19 -23.75 -21.88 -17.69
N ILE A 20 -23.55 -20.58 -17.52
CA ILE A 20 -23.46 -19.62 -18.61
C ILE A 20 -22.07 -18.97 -18.61
N TYR A 21 -21.46 -18.84 -19.79
CA TYR A 21 -20.23 -18.07 -19.93
C TYR A 21 -20.57 -16.63 -20.31
N ILE A 22 -20.39 -15.70 -19.38
CA ILE A 22 -20.51 -14.27 -19.65
C ILE A 22 -19.14 -13.75 -20.13
N PRO A 23 -19.00 -13.28 -21.39
CA PRO A 23 -17.73 -12.79 -21.89
C PRO A 23 -17.33 -11.48 -21.20
N GLU A 24 -16.05 -11.11 -21.31
CA GLU A 24 -15.58 -9.79 -20.85
C GLU A 24 -16.42 -8.68 -21.50
N LEU A 25 -17.16 -7.96 -20.67
CA LEU A 25 -17.99 -6.85 -21.11
C LEU A 25 -17.11 -5.60 -21.30
N PRO A 26 -17.46 -4.69 -22.23
CA PRO A 26 -16.75 -3.43 -22.39
C PRO A 26 -16.64 -2.67 -21.07
N ARG A 27 -15.51 -1.99 -20.85
CA ARG A 27 -15.35 -1.14 -19.66
C ARG A 27 -16.45 -0.08 -19.67
N ALA A 28 -17.22 -0.01 -18.60
CA ALA A 28 -18.12 1.12 -18.40
C ALA A 28 -17.28 2.40 -18.35
N ARG A 29 -17.79 3.51 -18.93
CA ARG A 29 -17.12 4.80 -18.76
C ARG A 29 -17.08 5.09 -17.27
N GLN A 30 -15.88 5.18 -16.71
CA GLN A 30 -15.62 5.39 -15.27
C GLN A 30 -16.31 6.63 -14.68
N SER A 31 -16.89 7.51 -15.51
CA SER A 31 -17.43 8.81 -15.09
C SER A 31 -18.94 8.85 -14.82
N GLU A 32 -19.73 7.80 -15.07
CA GLU A 32 -21.22 7.93 -15.00
C GLU A 32 -21.99 6.82 -14.26
N GLY A 33 -21.34 5.90 -13.53
CA GLY A 33 -22.06 5.01 -12.63
C GLY A 33 -21.22 3.97 -11.91
N ARG A 34 -21.56 3.69 -10.64
CA ARG A 34 -21.01 2.56 -9.85
C ARG A 34 -21.43 1.20 -10.41
N LEU A 35 -22.55 1.16 -11.12
CA LEU A 35 -23.13 0.00 -11.78
C LEU A 35 -23.03 0.12 -13.29
N ARG A 36 -23.06 -1.03 -13.98
CA ARG A 36 -22.81 -1.10 -15.43
C ARG A 36 -23.99 -0.66 -16.29
N GLY A 37 -25.18 -0.50 -15.73
CA GLY A 37 -26.38 -0.21 -16.51
C GLY A 37 -26.92 -1.41 -17.28
N LEU A 38 -26.50 -2.61 -16.90
CA LEU A 38 -26.87 -3.88 -17.52
C LEU A 38 -27.55 -4.78 -16.49
N ARG A 39 -28.55 -5.50 -16.94
CA ARG A 39 -29.31 -6.49 -16.16
C ARG A 39 -29.15 -7.85 -16.82
N LEU A 40 -28.91 -8.89 -16.03
CA LEU A 40 -28.85 -10.26 -16.53
C LEU A 40 -30.22 -10.92 -16.36
N LEU A 41 -30.82 -11.30 -17.48
CA LEU A 41 -31.98 -12.19 -17.52
C LEU A 41 -31.51 -13.60 -17.89
N HIS A 42 -31.57 -14.52 -16.95
CA HIS A 42 -31.11 -15.90 -17.07
C HIS A 42 -32.29 -16.87 -16.96
N THR A 43 -32.20 -18.04 -17.60
CA THR A 43 -33.22 -19.10 -17.59
C THR A 43 -32.64 -20.35 -16.94
N HIS A 44 -33.25 -20.83 -15.87
CA HIS A 44 -32.85 -22.07 -15.21
C HIS A 44 -33.80 -23.20 -15.58
N ILE A 45 -33.25 -24.26 -16.16
CA ILE A 45 -34.03 -25.40 -16.68
C ILE A 45 -34.16 -26.51 -15.62
N SER A 46 -33.27 -26.52 -14.62
CA SER A 46 -33.18 -27.56 -13.59
C SER A 46 -34.10 -27.32 -12.38
N GLY A 47 -35.00 -26.32 -12.44
CA GLY A 47 -35.87 -25.96 -11.32
C GLY A 47 -35.17 -25.22 -10.17
N GLU A 48 -33.89 -24.86 -10.35
CA GLU A 48 -33.12 -24.16 -9.33
C GLU A 48 -33.43 -22.66 -9.32
N ASN A 49 -33.62 -22.14 -8.12
CA ASN A 49 -33.73 -20.71 -7.86
C ASN A 49 -32.40 -19.98 -8.17
N LEU A 50 -32.37 -18.68 -7.91
CA LEU A 50 -31.19 -17.85 -8.12
C LEU A 50 -29.97 -18.42 -7.36
N SER A 51 -28.93 -18.79 -8.10
CA SER A 51 -27.78 -19.51 -7.55
C SER A 51 -26.76 -18.56 -6.93
N GLU A 52 -25.85 -19.09 -6.11
CA GLU A 52 -24.71 -18.29 -5.62
C GLU A 52 -23.82 -17.82 -6.77
N GLU A 53 -23.70 -18.60 -7.85
CA GLU A 53 -22.95 -18.22 -9.05
C GLU A 53 -23.55 -16.99 -9.74
N ASP A 54 -24.88 -16.94 -9.89
CA ASP A 54 -25.58 -15.78 -10.48
C ASP A 54 -25.38 -14.51 -9.66
N LEU A 55 -25.42 -14.63 -8.32
CA LEU A 55 -25.20 -13.50 -7.41
C LEU A 55 -23.76 -13.00 -7.47
N MET A 56 -22.80 -13.93 -7.56
CA MET A 56 -21.37 -13.59 -7.68
C MET A 56 -21.10 -12.90 -9.02
N ASP A 57 -21.69 -13.40 -10.10
CA ASP A 57 -21.59 -12.76 -11.43
C ASP A 57 -22.20 -11.36 -11.43
N MET A 58 -23.35 -11.17 -10.78
CA MET A 58 -23.95 -9.84 -10.60
C MET A 58 -23.00 -8.87 -9.90
N VAL A 59 -22.35 -9.31 -8.81
CA VAL A 59 -21.38 -8.51 -8.05
C VAL A 59 -20.14 -8.19 -8.89
N PHE A 60 -19.48 -9.19 -9.48
CA PHE A 60 -18.22 -9.00 -10.22
C PHE A 60 -18.40 -8.20 -11.51
N LEU A 61 -19.51 -8.41 -12.21
CA LEU A 61 -19.81 -7.66 -13.43
C LEU A 61 -20.47 -6.32 -13.13
N ARG A 62 -20.77 -6.03 -11.86
CA ARG A 62 -21.46 -4.82 -11.36
C ARG A 62 -22.79 -4.58 -12.09
N LEU A 63 -23.54 -5.65 -12.28
CA LEU A 63 -24.84 -5.59 -12.94
C LEU A 63 -25.85 -4.90 -12.02
N ASP A 64 -26.76 -4.15 -12.62
CA ASP A 64 -27.84 -3.48 -11.87
C ASP A 64 -28.71 -4.53 -11.16
N SER A 65 -28.93 -5.68 -11.81
CA SER A 65 -29.69 -6.80 -11.27
C SER A 65 -29.44 -8.11 -12.02
N VAL A 66 -29.84 -9.21 -11.38
CA VAL A 66 -30.00 -10.52 -12.01
C VAL A 66 -31.43 -11.03 -11.80
N THR A 67 -32.04 -11.51 -12.87
CA THR A 67 -33.38 -12.08 -12.89
C THR A 67 -33.27 -13.48 -13.46
N VAL A 68 -33.77 -14.47 -12.71
CA VAL A 68 -33.84 -15.86 -13.17
C VAL A 68 -35.30 -16.22 -13.45
N ILE A 69 -35.57 -16.72 -14.65
CA ILE A 69 -36.82 -17.39 -15.00
C ILE A 69 -36.60 -18.88 -14.86
N VAL A 70 -37.34 -19.52 -13.95
CA VAL A 70 -37.28 -20.96 -13.72
C VAL A 70 -38.32 -21.63 -14.62
N SER A 71 -37.86 -22.59 -15.41
CA SER A 71 -38.71 -23.41 -16.28
C SER A 71 -39.08 -24.73 -15.60
N ASP A 72 -40.28 -25.21 -15.90
CA ASP A 72 -40.74 -26.54 -15.49
C ASP A 72 -40.14 -27.64 -16.40
N SER A 73 -40.49 -28.89 -16.12
CA SER A 73 -40.03 -30.05 -16.89
C SER A 73 -40.49 -30.08 -18.35
N HIS A 74 -41.48 -29.26 -18.73
CA HIS A 74 -41.99 -29.11 -20.09
C HIS A 74 -41.35 -27.91 -20.82
N GLY A 75 -40.56 -27.10 -20.10
CA GLY A 75 -39.89 -25.90 -20.62
C GLY A 75 -40.74 -24.64 -20.50
N ASP A 76 -41.91 -24.72 -19.87
CA ASP A 76 -42.77 -23.55 -19.62
C ASP A 76 -42.25 -22.76 -18.41
N PRO A 77 -42.32 -21.42 -18.42
CA PRO A 77 -41.94 -20.62 -17.26
C PRO A 77 -42.88 -20.90 -16.09
N ASP A 78 -42.33 -21.03 -14.89
CA ASP A 78 -43.09 -21.29 -13.66
C ASP A 78 -42.95 -20.11 -12.68
N PHE A 79 -41.70 -19.85 -12.25
CA PHE A 79 -41.38 -18.78 -11.32
C PHE A 79 -40.32 -17.84 -11.87
N VAL A 80 -40.34 -16.60 -11.37
CA VAL A 80 -39.29 -15.61 -11.56
C VAL A 80 -38.72 -15.25 -10.20
N GLN A 81 -37.41 -15.20 -10.11
CA GLN A 81 -36.70 -14.69 -8.94
C GLN A 81 -35.74 -13.57 -9.32
N TYR A 82 -35.56 -12.64 -8.39
CA TYR A 82 -34.79 -11.43 -8.59
C TYR A 82 -33.73 -11.23 -7.51
N GLY A 83 -32.56 -10.76 -7.92
CA GLY A 83 -31.51 -10.24 -7.06
C GLY A 83 -31.02 -8.89 -7.59
N TYR A 84 -30.73 -7.97 -6.69
CA TYR A 84 -30.17 -6.66 -7.04
C TYR A 84 -29.12 -6.21 -6.03
N LEU A 85 -28.16 -5.40 -6.48
CA LEU A 85 -27.15 -4.81 -5.61
C LEU A 85 -27.77 -3.71 -4.75
N LEU A 86 -27.44 -3.71 -3.45
CA LEU A 86 -27.87 -2.67 -2.52
C LEU A 86 -26.92 -1.46 -2.59
N PRO A 87 -27.41 -0.24 -2.36
CA PRO A 87 -26.54 0.93 -2.31
C PRO A 87 -25.64 0.90 -1.08
N PRO A 88 -24.53 1.66 -1.12
CA PRO A 88 -23.66 1.87 0.02
C PRO A 88 -24.38 2.33 1.28
N GLY A 89 -24.07 1.72 2.41
CA GLY A 89 -24.64 2.11 3.71
C GLY A 89 -25.93 1.39 4.09
N SER A 90 -26.44 0.48 3.25
CA SER A 90 -27.64 -0.33 3.51
C SER A 90 -27.46 -1.46 4.55
N GLY A 91 -26.39 -1.41 5.36
CA GLY A 91 -26.01 -2.46 6.32
C GLY A 91 -24.98 -3.46 5.77
N GLU A 92 -24.91 -4.65 6.38
CA GLU A 92 -23.91 -5.68 6.07
C GLU A 92 -24.16 -6.42 4.74
N LYS A 93 -25.35 -6.29 4.15
CA LYS A 93 -25.71 -6.99 2.91
C LYS A 93 -25.39 -6.15 1.69
N ALA A 94 -24.82 -6.82 0.70
CA ALA A 94 -24.39 -6.25 -0.56
C ALA A 94 -25.45 -6.24 -1.66
N TYR A 95 -26.36 -7.20 -1.54
CA TYR A 95 -27.41 -7.46 -2.48
C TYR A 95 -28.62 -7.95 -1.69
N GLU A 96 -29.78 -7.81 -2.29
CA GLU A 96 -31.02 -8.37 -1.79
C GLU A 96 -31.56 -9.37 -2.81
N GLN A 97 -31.96 -10.53 -2.32
CA GLN A 97 -32.64 -11.55 -3.10
C GLN A 97 -34.11 -11.54 -2.68
N LEU A 98 -34.99 -11.32 -3.65
CA LEU A 98 -36.43 -11.36 -3.42
C LEU A 98 -36.94 -12.82 -3.46
N PRO A 99 -38.04 -13.13 -2.76
CA PRO A 99 -38.68 -14.44 -2.87
C PRO A 99 -39.16 -14.71 -4.31
N PRO A 100 -39.20 -15.97 -4.75
CA PRO A 100 -39.70 -16.34 -6.07
C PRO A 100 -41.20 -16.02 -6.17
N VAL A 101 -41.61 -15.50 -7.32
CA VAL A 101 -43.00 -15.13 -7.64
C VAL A 101 -43.41 -15.84 -8.92
N ARG A 102 -44.70 -16.18 -9.09
CA ARG A 102 -45.15 -16.77 -10.36
C ARG A 102 -44.94 -15.79 -11.51
N TRP A 103 -44.48 -16.29 -12.65
CA TRP A 103 -44.08 -15.44 -13.78
C TRP A 103 -45.23 -14.59 -14.33
N ASP A 104 -46.46 -15.08 -14.26
CA ASP A 104 -47.69 -14.44 -14.74
C ASP A 104 -48.21 -13.35 -13.80
N THR A 105 -47.78 -13.36 -12.53
CA THR A 105 -48.14 -12.35 -11.53
C THR A 105 -46.96 -11.44 -11.16
N ALA A 106 -45.84 -11.57 -11.86
CA ALA A 106 -44.65 -10.74 -11.65
C ALA A 106 -44.90 -9.32 -12.21
N ASP A 107 -45.42 -8.43 -11.38
CA ASP A 107 -45.53 -7.00 -11.68
C ASP A 107 -44.22 -6.30 -11.27
N MET A 108 -43.29 -6.17 -12.21
CA MET A 108 -41.96 -5.61 -11.96
C MET A 108 -41.73 -4.34 -12.79
N ASP A 109 -41.77 -3.19 -12.12
CA ASP A 109 -41.31 -1.91 -12.69
C ASP A 109 -39.78 -1.80 -12.58
N LEU A 110 -39.09 -2.55 -13.44
CA LEU A 110 -37.62 -2.55 -13.46
C LEU A 110 -37.02 -1.15 -13.73
N PRO A 111 -37.60 -0.29 -14.60
CA PRO A 111 -37.17 1.10 -14.72
C PRO A 111 -37.26 1.90 -13.41
N ALA A 112 -38.35 1.77 -12.65
CA ALA A 112 -38.50 2.47 -11.37
C ALA A 112 -37.49 1.98 -10.32
N GLN A 113 -37.19 0.68 -10.29
CA GLN A 113 -36.16 0.13 -9.39
C GLN A 113 -34.77 0.65 -9.73
N VAL A 114 -34.39 0.69 -11.00
CA VAL A 114 -33.10 1.25 -11.44
C VAL A 114 -33.00 2.72 -11.04
N LYS A 115 -34.07 3.49 -11.25
CA LYS A 115 -34.12 4.90 -10.86
C LYS A 115 -34.03 5.09 -9.35
N ALA A 116 -34.73 4.26 -8.56
CA ALA A 116 -34.64 4.29 -7.10
C ALA A 116 -33.21 3.99 -6.63
N LEU A 117 -32.56 2.99 -7.23
CA LEU A 117 -31.19 2.63 -6.94
C LEU A 117 -30.23 3.77 -7.29
N GLU A 118 -30.35 4.36 -8.48
CA GLU A 118 -29.58 5.52 -8.91
C GLU A 118 -29.78 6.73 -7.98
N ASP A 119 -31.02 7.01 -7.58
CA ASP A 119 -31.36 8.10 -6.67
C ASP A 119 -30.73 7.87 -5.28
N GLU A 120 -30.73 6.62 -4.78
CA GLU A 120 -30.05 6.27 -3.53
C GLU A 120 -28.53 6.37 -3.65
N PHE A 121 -27.94 5.88 -4.75
CA PHE A 121 -26.52 6.06 -5.04
C PHE A 121 -26.13 7.55 -5.11
N SER A 122 -26.94 8.37 -5.77
CA SER A 122 -26.73 9.83 -5.89
C SER A 122 -26.88 10.56 -4.55
N ARG A 123 -27.81 10.11 -3.70
CA ARG A 123 -27.97 10.66 -2.35
C ARG A 123 -26.79 10.31 -1.45
N ALA A 124 -26.34 9.06 -1.48
CA ALA A 124 -25.15 8.62 -0.75
C ALA A 124 -23.92 9.46 -1.12
N ASP A 125 -23.79 9.84 -2.40
CA ASP A 125 -22.71 10.71 -2.89
C ASP A 125 -22.81 12.14 -2.38
N LYS A 126 -24.01 12.69 -2.27
CA LYS A 126 -24.24 14.07 -1.78
C LYS A 126 -24.05 14.20 -0.27
N THR A 127 -24.30 13.14 0.50
CA THR A 127 -24.03 13.10 1.94
C THR A 127 -22.56 12.92 2.29
N ARG A 128 -21.72 12.58 1.30
CA ARG A 128 -20.28 12.39 1.50
C ARG A 128 -19.55 13.72 1.38
N ASP A 129 -18.52 13.88 2.20
CA ASP A 129 -17.71 15.09 2.25
C ASP A 129 -16.94 15.29 0.95
N THR A 130 -17.56 15.98 -0.01
CA THR A 130 -17.00 16.30 -1.34
C THR A 130 -15.83 17.29 -1.27
N ALA A 131 -15.49 17.80 -0.09
CA ALA A 131 -14.33 18.65 0.11
C ALA A 131 -13.01 17.86 0.09
N ASP A 132 -13.01 16.60 0.53
CA ASP A 132 -11.82 15.75 0.52
C ASP A 132 -11.63 15.13 -0.88
N LYS A 133 -10.59 15.60 -1.59
CA LYS A 133 -10.27 15.19 -2.97
C LYS A 133 -9.35 13.96 -3.05
N ARG A 134 -9.01 13.34 -1.92
CA ARG A 134 -8.12 12.17 -1.87
C ARG A 134 -8.78 10.95 -2.50
N GLU A 135 -7.98 10.15 -3.21
CA GLU A 135 -8.45 8.85 -3.75
C GLU A 135 -8.86 7.95 -2.56
N ARG A 136 -10.05 7.36 -2.63
CA ARG A 136 -10.53 6.45 -1.59
C ARG A 136 -9.95 5.06 -1.78
N ALA A 137 -9.55 4.45 -0.67
CA ALA A 137 -8.90 3.16 -0.63
C ALA A 137 -9.58 2.18 0.32
N ILE A 138 -9.48 0.89 -0.01
CA ILE A 138 -9.69 -0.20 0.94
C ILE A 138 -8.36 -0.88 1.20
N VAL A 139 -8.08 -1.15 2.47
CA VAL A 139 -6.92 -1.93 2.88
C VAL A 139 -7.30 -3.40 3.08
N VAL A 140 -6.45 -4.29 2.58
CA VAL A 140 -6.69 -5.75 2.59
C VAL A 140 -5.45 -6.47 3.10
N SER A 141 -5.63 -7.30 4.12
CA SER A 141 -4.62 -8.24 4.58
C SER A 141 -5.07 -9.68 4.35
N VAL A 142 -4.21 -10.46 3.71
CA VAL A 142 -4.39 -11.89 3.42
C VAL A 142 -3.12 -12.64 3.81
N SER A 143 -3.10 -13.19 5.03
CA SER A 143 -1.93 -13.92 5.53
C SER A 143 -2.29 -15.15 6.36
N GLN A 144 -1.27 -15.94 6.73
CA GLN A 144 -1.42 -17.08 7.64
C GLN A 144 -1.42 -16.65 9.12
N ASP A 145 -1.00 -15.41 9.39
CA ASP A 145 -0.80 -14.87 10.72
C ASP A 145 -2.12 -14.73 11.49
N SER A 146 -1.98 -14.52 12.80
CA SER A 146 -3.13 -14.24 13.66
C SER A 146 -3.82 -12.95 13.22
N LYS A 147 -5.13 -12.86 13.50
CA LYS A 147 -5.90 -11.65 13.20
C LYS A 147 -5.28 -10.41 13.86
N THR A 148 -4.81 -10.53 15.10
CA THR A 148 -4.16 -9.45 15.84
C THR A 148 -2.93 -8.89 15.12
N VAL A 149 -2.06 -9.76 14.59
CA VAL A 149 -0.87 -9.33 13.83
C VAL A 149 -1.27 -8.62 12.54
N GLN A 150 -2.28 -9.15 11.85
CA GLN A 150 -2.81 -8.54 10.62
C GLN A 150 -3.48 -7.19 10.88
N ASP A 151 -4.26 -7.05 11.96
CA ASP A 151 -4.88 -5.77 12.36
C ASP A 151 -3.80 -4.70 12.58
N ARG A 152 -2.72 -5.02 13.31
CA ARG A 152 -1.62 -4.07 13.54
C ARG A 152 -0.88 -3.70 12.25
N SER A 153 -0.66 -4.67 11.36
CA SER A 153 -0.05 -4.39 10.04
C SER A 153 -0.94 -3.49 9.19
N LEU A 154 -2.27 -3.68 9.26
CA LEU A 154 -3.23 -2.82 8.59
C LEU A 154 -3.28 -1.41 9.19
N ASP A 155 -3.13 -1.24 10.50
CA ASP A 155 -3.06 0.08 11.12
C ASP A 155 -1.82 0.85 10.59
N GLU A 156 -0.66 0.21 10.50
CA GLU A 156 0.53 0.81 9.86
C GLU A 156 0.30 1.10 8.36
N LEU A 157 -0.39 0.22 7.65
CA LEU A 157 -0.73 0.42 6.24
C LEU A 157 -1.71 1.58 6.03
N VAL A 158 -2.61 1.83 6.97
CA VAL A 158 -3.50 2.99 6.97
C VAL A 158 -2.70 4.28 7.13
N ASP A 159 -1.74 4.31 8.04
CA ASP A 159 -0.85 5.47 8.22
C ASP A 159 0.01 5.73 6.97
N LEU A 160 0.46 4.66 6.29
CA LEU A 160 1.15 4.78 5.01
C LEU A 160 0.23 5.32 3.91
N ALA A 161 -1.02 4.84 3.87
CA ALA A 161 -2.01 5.30 2.91
C ALA A 161 -2.34 6.79 3.11
N ASP A 162 -2.53 7.24 4.35
CA ASP A 162 -2.77 8.65 4.68
C ASP A 162 -1.58 9.53 4.27
N THR A 163 -0.35 9.07 4.55
CA THR A 163 0.89 9.71 4.12
C THR A 163 0.96 9.86 2.59
N ALA A 164 0.51 8.84 1.84
CA ALA A 164 0.49 8.85 0.38
C ALA A 164 -0.62 9.74 -0.21
N GLY A 165 -1.51 10.28 0.63
CA GLY A 165 -2.67 11.07 0.21
C GLY A 165 -3.89 10.23 -0.18
N LEU A 166 -4.00 8.99 0.31
CA LEU A 166 -5.16 8.13 0.16
C LEU A 166 -6.06 8.22 1.39
N LYS A 167 -7.37 8.09 1.20
CA LYS A 167 -8.34 8.03 2.30
C LYS A 167 -8.86 6.60 2.46
N VAL A 168 -8.52 5.95 3.56
CA VAL A 168 -8.99 4.57 3.82
C VAL A 168 -10.42 4.59 4.35
N GLU A 169 -11.34 3.97 3.62
CA GLU A 169 -12.78 3.92 3.91
C GLU A 169 -13.27 2.50 4.25
N GLY A 170 -12.38 1.50 4.20
CA GLY A 170 -12.71 0.12 4.53
C GLY A 170 -11.49 -0.75 4.79
N ARG A 171 -11.67 -1.80 5.59
CA ARG A 171 -10.64 -2.79 5.93
C ARG A 171 -11.17 -4.21 5.73
N MET A 172 -10.33 -5.09 5.20
CA MET A 172 -10.64 -6.51 5.06
C MET A 172 -9.46 -7.37 5.54
N ILE A 173 -9.75 -8.33 6.42
CA ILE A 173 -8.78 -9.34 6.86
C ILE A 173 -9.27 -10.71 6.42
N GLN A 174 -8.36 -11.50 5.85
CA GLN A 174 -8.59 -12.90 5.57
C GLN A 174 -7.41 -13.75 6.03
N ARG A 175 -7.66 -14.59 7.04
CA ARG A 175 -6.70 -15.63 7.42
C ARG A 175 -6.84 -16.84 6.51
N ILE A 176 -5.73 -17.27 5.92
CA ILE A 176 -5.67 -18.39 4.98
C ILE A 176 -4.65 -19.44 5.43
N ARG A 177 -4.82 -20.68 4.97
CA ARG A 177 -3.79 -21.74 5.12
C ARG A 177 -2.77 -21.72 3.98
N GLN A 178 -3.22 -21.38 2.78
CA GLN A 178 -2.39 -21.33 1.58
C GLN A 178 -2.86 -20.19 0.68
N ILE A 179 -1.90 -19.44 0.11
CA ILE A 179 -2.17 -18.31 -0.78
C ILE A 179 -2.67 -18.82 -2.13
N ASN A 180 -3.75 -18.21 -2.65
CA ASN A 180 -4.18 -18.48 -4.02
C ASN A 180 -3.20 -17.82 -5.01
N PRO A 181 -2.54 -18.59 -5.89
CA PRO A 181 -1.56 -18.03 -6.82
C PRO A 181 -2.18 -17.10 -7.88
N LYS A 182 -3.51 -17.17 -8.12
CA LYS A 182 -4.19 -16.33 -9.11
C LYS A 182 -4.71 -15.01 -8.56
N PHE A 183 -5.23 -14.99 -7.33
CA PHE A 183 -6.00 -13.85 -6.78
C PHE A 183 -5.65 -13.50 -5.33
N ILE A 184 -4.61 -14.10 -4.74
CA ILE A 184 -4.26 -14.09 -3.30
C ILE A 184 -5.33 -14.73 -2.38
N MET A 185 -6.61 -14.50 -2.66
CA MET A 185 -7.79 -14.98 -1.94
C MET A 185 -8.72 -15.87 -2.80
N GLY A 186 -9.75 -16.44 -2.17
CA GLY A 186 -10.79 -17.23 -2.84
C GLY A 186 -11.87 -16.35 -3.48
N LYS A 187 -12.68 -16.93 -4.39
CA LYS A 187 -13.73 -16.21 -5.14
C LYS A 187 -14.76 -15.52 -4.22
N GLY A 188 -15.29 -16.22 -3.22
CA GLY A 188 -16.29 -15.64 -2.30
C GLY A 188 -15.76 -14.40 -1.57
N LYS A 189 -14.51 -14.47 -1.08
CA LYS A 189 -13.91 -13.33 -0.38
C LYS A 189 -13.54 -12.18 -1.32
N LEU A 190 -13.21 -12.48 -2.57
CA LEU A 190 -13.03 -11.47 -3.61
C LEU A 190 -14.36 -10.75 -3.94
N ALA A 191 -15.48 -11.46 -3.90
CA ALA A 191 -16.80 -10.85 -4.08
C ALA A 191 -17.14 -9.94 -2.89
N GLU A 192 -16.91 -10.40 -1.66
CA GLU A 192 -17.04 -9.54 -0.47
C GLU A 192 -16.14 -8.30 -0.55
N LEU A 193 -14.95 -8.41 -1.16
CA LEU A 193 -14.06 -7.26 -1.37
C LEU A 193 -14.63 -6.29 -2.40
N GLU A 194 -15.16 -6.79 -3.51
CA GLU A 194 -15.81 -5.97 -4.53
C GLU A 194 -17.02 -5.23 -3.97
N ILE A 195 -17.80 -5.91 -3.15
CA ILE A 195 -18.92 -5.33 -2.40
C ILE A 195 -18.44 -4.18 -1.52
N LEU A 196 -17.43 -4.44 -0.68
CA LEU A 196 -16.88 -3.42 0.20
C LEU A 196 -16.37 -2.23 -0.61
N ALA A 197 -15.74 -2.48 -1.76
CA ALA A 197 -15.24 -1.45 -2.68
C ALA A 197 -16.33 -0.63 -3.33
N LEU A 198 -17.48 -1.22 -3.65
CA LEU A 198 -18.65 -0.49 -4.13
C LEU A 198 -19.27 0.37 -3.03
N GLN A 199 -19.38 -0.17 -1.81
CA GLN A 199 -19.93 0.56 -0.66
C GLN A 199 -19.02 1.73 -0.27
N ALA A 200 -17.72 1.51 -0.17
CA ALA A 200 -16.74 2.54 0.16
C ALA A 200 -16.46 3.52 -1.00
N ASP A 201 -16.95 3.22 -2.20
CA ASP A 201 -16.59 3.92 -3.44
C ASP A 201 -15.08 4.04 -3.62
N ALA A 202 -14.40 2.94 -3.34
CA ALA A 202 -12.94 2.88 -3.38
C ALA A 202 -12.47 2.84 -4.83
N GLU A 203 -11.53 3.73 -5.15
CA GLU A 203 -10.82 3.76 -6.43
C GLU A 203 -9.57 2.88 -6.38
N VAL A 204 -9.04 2.69 -5.16
CA VAL A 204 -7.82 1.95 -4.87
C VAL A 204 -8.11 0.77 -3.95
N ILE A 205 -7.56 -0.39 -4.29
CA ILE A 205 -7.49 -1.54 -3.38
C ILE A 205 -6.02 -1.74 -3.03
N LEU A 206 -5.71 -1.61 -1.75
CA LEU A 206 -4.35 -1.65 -1.20
C LEU A 206 -4.15 -2.95 -0.43
N PHE A 207 -3.24 -3.79 -0.91
CA PHE A 207 -2.88 -5.04 -0.25
C PHE A 207 -1.66 -4.85 0.63
N ASP A 208 -1.73 -5.35 1.87
CA ASP A 208 -0.60 -5.32 2.80
C ASP A 208 0.55 -6.22 2.34
N GLN A 209 0.23 -7.34 1.69
CA GLN A 209 1.23 -8.29 1.18
C GLN A 209 1.69 -7.93 -0.23
N GLU A 210 2.96 -8.24 -0.54
CA GLU A 210 3.49 -8.09 -1.90
C GLU A 210 2.76 -9.01 -2.89
N LEU A 211 2.24 -8.43 -3.97
CA LEU A 211 1.51 -9.18 -4.99
C LEU A 211 2.45 -9.58 -6.13
N SER A 212 2.29 -10.82 -6.61
CA SER A 212 2.91 -11.23 -7.88
C SER A 212 2.32 -10.47 -9.06
N ALA A 213 3.08 -10.37 -10.15
CA ALA A 213 2.62 -9.74 -11.40
C ALA A 213 1.30 -10.31 -11.93
N ALA A 214 1.08 -11.62 -11.76
CA ALA A 214 -0.14 -12.28 -12.17
C ALA A 214 -1.33 -11.90 -11.27
N GLN A 215 -1.14 -11.93 -9.95
CA GLN A 215 -2.18 -11.54 -8.98
C GLN A 215 -2.60 -10.10 -9.17
N MET A 216 -1.65 -9.16 -9.22
CA MET A 216 -1.93 -7.74 -9.40
C MET A 216 -2.73 -7.47 -10.69
N ARG A 217 -2.34 -8.10 -11.81
CA ARG A 217 -3.08 -7.98 -13.09
C ARG A 217 -4.48 -8.56 -12.99
N ASN A 218 -4.61 -9.78 -12.46
CA ASN A 218 -5.89 -10.47 -12.41
C ASN A 218 -6.88 -9.72 -11.49
N LEU A 219 -6.41 -9.23 -10.34
CA LEU A 219 -7.18 -8.40 -9.43
C LEU A 219 -7.62 -7.11 -10.11
N ALA A 220 -6.69 -6.37 -10.74
CA ALA A 220 -7.01 -5.12 -11.43
C ALA A 220 -7.97 -5.30 -12.62
N THR A 221 -7.93 -6.46 -13.29
CA THR A 221 -8.90 -6.78 -14.36
C THR A 221 -10.28 -7.05 -13.79
N ILE A 222 -10.40 -7.86 -12.73
CA ILE A 222 -11.70 -8.24 -12.16
C ILE A 222 -12.35 -7.06 -11.44
N THR A 223 -11.60 -6.34 -10.62
CA THR A 223 -12.16 -5.23 -9.84
C THR A 223 -12.28 -3.95 -10.66
N GLU A 224 -11.72 -3.91 -11.88
CA GLU A 224 -11.65 -2.72 -12.73
C GLU A 224 -11.13 -1.45 -11.99
N ARG A 225 -10.31 -1.65 -10.94
CA ARG A 225 -9.77 -0.61 -10.03
C ARG A 225 -8.25 -0.60 -10.01
N LYS A 226 -7.66 0.46 -9.42
CA LYS A 226 -6.23 0.54 -9.16
C LYS A 226 -5.89 -0.40 -8.01
N VAL A 227 -5.04 -1.39 -8.27
CA VAL A 227 -4.56 -2.33 -7.24
C VAL A 227 -3.12 -1.99 -6.91
N LEU A 228 -2.85 -1.69 -5.65
CA LEU A 228 -1.52 -1.42 -5.11
C LEU A 228 -1.20 -2.46 -4.05
N ASP A 229 0.09 -2.75 -3.88
CA ASP A 229 0.58 -3.44 -2.69
C ASP A 229 1.41 -2.50 -1.82
N ARG A 230 1.76 -2.96 -0.62
CA ARG A 230 2.58 -2.22 0.34
C ARG A 230 3.90 -1.71 -0.26
N THR A 231 4.59 -2.52 -1.05
CA THR A 231 5.85 -2.14 -1.70
C THR A 231 5.67 -0.95 -2.65
N GLN A 232 4.64 -1.00 -3.50
CA GLN A 232 4.33 0.10 -4.43
C GLN A 232 3.92 1.38 -3.68
N LEU A 233 3.12 1.26 -2.61
CA LEU A 233 2.72 2.40 -1.79
C LEU A 233 3.93 3.10 -1.16
N ILE A 234 4.83 2.33 -0.55
CA ILE A 234 6.05 2.87 0.06
C ILE A 234 6.92 3.58 -0.99
N LEU A 235 7.08 2.97 -2.18
CA LEU A 235 7.78 3.60 -3.30
C LEU A 235 7.16 4.92 -3.73
N ASP A 236 5.84 5.01 -3.74
CA ASP A 236 5.12 6.23 -4.12
C ASP A 236 5.27 7.33 -3.05
N ILE A 237 5.21 6.97 -1.76
CA ILE A 237 5.53 7.90 -0.65
C ILE A 237 6.95 8.43 -0.80
N PHE A 238 7.91 7.56 -1.07
CA PHE A 238 9.30 7.98 -1.29
C PHE A 238 9.46 8.88 -2.51
N ALA A 239 8.71 8.64 -3.58
CA ALA A 239 8.75 9.50 -4.75
C ALA A 239 8.24 10.92 -4.44
N GLN A 240 7.25 11.05 -3.56
CA GLN A 240 6.74 12.33 -3.08
C GLN A 240 7.76 13.09 -2.20
N HIS A 241 8.56 12.37 -1.41
CA HIS A 241 9.51 12.95 -0.46
C HIS A 241 10.95 13.09 -1.01
N ALA A 242 11.27 12.50 -2.17
CA ALA A 242 12.59 12.59 -2.79
C ALA A 242 12.84 13.99 -3.38
N THR A 243 13.64 14.81 -2.69
CA THR A 243 13.95 16.18 -3.12
C THR A 243 15.31 16.26 -3.80
N THR A 244 16.30 15.53 -3.31
CA THR A 244 17.65 15.56 -3.85
C THR A 244 17.74 14.82 -5.18
N LYS A 245 18.79 15.12 -5.97
CA LYS A 245 19.04 14.38 -7.20
C LYS A 245 19.31 12.89 -6.92
N ALA A 246 20.05 12.59 -5.85
CA ALA A 246 20.37 11.22 -5.45
C ALA A 246 19.10 10.43 -5.10
N GLY A 247 18.28 10.97 -4.19
CA GLY A 247 17.04 10.35 -3.75
C GLY A 247 16.08 10.10 -4.91
N ARG A 248 15.90 11.09 -5.81
CA ARG A 248 15.04 10.92 -7.00
C ARG A 248 15.53 9.79 -7.93
N LEU A 249 16.83 9.72 -8.19
CA LEU A 249 17.41 8.65 -9.03
C LEU A 249 17.23 7.27 -8.38
N GLN A 250 17.39 7.17 -7.06
CA GLN A 250 17.25 5.91 -6.31
C GLN A 250 15.80 5.42 -6.30
N VAL A 251 14.85 6.30 -5.99
CA VAL A 251 13.42 5.95 -5.99
C VAL A 251 12.97 5.55 -7.39
N GLU A 252 13.35 6.31 -8.42
CA GLU A 252 13.00 5.97 -9.81
C GLU A 252 13.60 4.62 -10.22
N MET A 253 14.85 4.35 -9.86
CA MET A 253 15.49 3.05 -10.10
C MET A 253 14.73 1.92 -9.37
N ALA A 254 14.31 2.13 -8.13
CA ALA A 254 13.57 1.16 -7.34
C ALA A 254 12.17 0.88 -7.94
N GLN A 255 11.44 1.92 -8.33
CA GLN A 255 10.16 1.81 -9.04
C GLN A 255 10.30 1.02 -10.34
N LEU A 256 11.34 1.30 -11.14
CA LEU A 256 11.58 0.57 -12.39
C LEU A 256 11.96 -0.89 -12.15
N LYS A 257 12.79 -1.18 -11.14
CA LYS A 257 13.13 -2.57 -10.74
C LYS A 257 11.89 -3.35 -10.34
N TYR A 258 11.02 -2.73 -9.52
CA TYR A 258 9.78 -3.35 -9.05
C TYR A 258 8.76 -3.55 -10.19
N LEU A 259 8.64 -2.57 -11.08
CA LEU A 259 7.73 -2.60 -12.23
C LEU A 259 8.18 -3.58 -13.33
N MET A 260 9.49 -3.72 -13.58
CA MET A 260 10.05 -4.53 -14.66
C MET A 260 9.50 -5.97 -14.76
N PRO A 261 9.48 -6.78 -13.68
CA PRO A 261 8.86 -8.11 -13.72
C PRO A 261 7.34 -8.06 -13.93
N ARG A 262 6.70 -6.92 -13.64
CA ARG A 262 5.24 -6.68 -13.67
C ARG A 262 4.73 -6.04 -14.96
N LEU A 263 5.60 -5.68 -15.91
CA LEU A 263 5.24 -5.08 -17.22
C LEU A 263 4.49 -6.01 -18.20
N VAL A 264 4.09 -7.20 -17.78
CA VAL A 264 3.50 -8.22 -18.66
C VAL A 264 2.03 -7.92 -18.96
N GLY A 265 1.75 -7.43 -20.18
CA GLY A 265 0.47 -7.68 -20.85
C GLY A 265 -0.63 -6.61 -20.76
N LYS A 266 -0.30 -5.31 -20.65
CA LYS A 266 -1.31 -4.22 -20.77
C LYS A 266 -2.04 -4.17 -22.13
N ASN A 267 -1.69 -5.02 -23.10
CA ASN A 267 -2.17 -4.96 -24.51
C ASN A 267 -2.58 -6.32 -25.09
N ASN A 268 -3.25 -7.20 -24.34
CA ASN A 268 -3.78 -8.45 -24.92
C ASN A 268 -4.90 -8.24 -25.97
N ALA A 269 -5.50 -7.05 -26.02
CA ALA A 269 -6.47 -6.69 -27.06
C ALA A 269 -5.80 -6.40 -28.43
N MET A 270 -4.60 -5.80 -28.44
CA MET A 270 -3.86 -5.51 -29.68
C MET A 270 -2.98 -6.68 -30.16
N SER A 271 -2.54 -7.56 -29.26
CA SER A 271 -1.77 -8.76 -29.64
C SER A 271 -2.60 -9.77 -30.43
N ARG A 272 -3.90 -9.91 -30.09
CA ARG A 272 -4.83 -10.82 -30.79
C ARG A 272 -5.17 -10.34 -32.21
N LEU A 273 -5.30 -9.03 -32.44
CA LEU A 273 -5.52 -8.45 -33.78
C LEU A 273 -4.29 -8.57 -34.70
N MET A 274 -3.07 -8.58 -34.16
CA MET A 274 -1.85 -8.84 -34.93
C MET A 274 -1.51 -10.33 -35.09
N GLY A 275 -2.15 -11.23 -34.32
CA GLY A 275 -1.80 -12.65 -34.24
C GLY A 275 -2.40 -13.56 -35.32
N GLY A 276 -3.14 -13.03 -36.30
CA GLY A 276 -3.84 -13.83 -37.31
C GLY A 276 -3.13 -14.01 -38.65
N ILE A 277 -2.10 -13.22 -38.96
CA ILE A 277 -1.41 -13.30 -40.26
C ILE A 277 0.10 -13.31 -40.01
N GLY A 278 0.74 -14.39 -40.42
CA GLY A 278 2.16 -14.64 -40.23
C GLY A 278 3.05 -13.50 -40.71
N GLY A 279 3.57 -12.72 -39.78
CA GLY A 279 4.74 -11.88 -39.96
C GLY A 279 5.99 -12.67 -39.58
N ARG A 280 6.52 -13.49 -40.50
CA ARG A 280 7.91 -13.96 -40.42
C ARG A 280 8.82 -12.75 -40.67
N GLY A 281 9.15 -12.03 -39.59
CA GLY A 281 10.17 -11.00 -39.57
C GLY A 281 10.82 -10.96 -38.18
N PRO A 282 12.12 -10.63 -38.06
CA PRO A 282 12.83 -10.57 -36.78
C PRO A 282 12.50 -9.27 -36.03
N GLY A 283 11.21 -8.97 -35.84
CA GLY A 283 10.75 -7.81 -35.09
C GLY A 283 10.59 -8.17 -33.63
N GLU A 284 11.35 -7.51 -32.74
CA GLU A 284 11.17 -7.61 -31.29
C GLU A 284 9.70 -7.35 -30.92
N THR A 285 9.15 -8.17 -30.01
CA THR A 285 7.76 -7.96 -29.55
C THR A 285 7.65 -6.63 -28.79
N LYS A 286 6.48 -5.97 -28.81
CA LYS A 286 6.28 -4.70 -28.08
C LYS A 286 6.67 -4.79 -26.60
N LEU A 287 6.41 -5.93 -25.96
CA LEU A 287 6.80 -6.22 -24.57
C LEU A 287 8.32 -6.34 -24.40
N GLU A 288 9.01 -6.90 -25.38
CA GLU A 288 10.47 -7.00 -25.39
C GLU A 288 11.11 -5.62 -25.57
N ILE A 289 10.57 -4.79 -26.48
CA ILE A 289 10.99 -3.39 -26.64
C ILE A 289 10.77 -2.61 -25.34
N ASP A 290 9.62 -2.75 -24.69
CA ASP A 290 9.33 -2.05 -23.42
C ASP A 290 10.28 -2.51 -22.30
N ARG A 291 10.54 -3.82 -22.19
CA ARG A 291 11.54 -4.36 -21.24
C ARG A 291 12.95 -3.85 -21.53
N ARG A 292 13.34 -3.79 -22.81
CA ARG A 292 14.65 -3.27 -23.24
C ARG A 292 14.80 -1.79 -22.87
N ARG A 293 13.78 -0.96 -23.13
CA ARG A 293 13.75 0.45 -22.73
C ARG A 293 13.91 0.64 -21.23
N VAL A 294 13.22 -0.18 -20.42
CA VAL A 294 13.35 -0.12 -18.96
C VAL A 294 14.75 -0.52 -18.52
N LYS A 295 15.35 -1.57 -19.11
CA LYS A 295 16.75 -1.95 -18.84
C LYS A 295 17.74 -0.85 -19.22
N ASP A 296 17.59 -0.25 -20.40
CA ASP A 296 18.46 0.84 -20.85
C ASP A 296 18.36 2.05 -19.91
N LYS A 297 17.15 2.33 -19.42
CA LYS A 297 16.90 3.39 -18.43
C LYS A 297 17.54 3.05 -17.08
N LEU A 298 17.40 1.81 -16.60
CA LEU A 298 18.07 1.35 -15.37
C LEU A 298 19.59 1.49 -15.46
N THR A 299 20.20 1.14 -16.60
CA THR A 299 21.65 1.32 -16.81
C THR A 299 22.06 2.79 -16.70
N LYS A 300 21.32 3.70 -17.37
CA LYS A 300 21.58 5.14 -17.30
C LYS A 300 21.44 5.70 -15.88
N LEU A 301 20.36 5.33 -15.18
CA LEU A 301 20.14 5.74 -13.79
C LEU A 301 21.25 5.22 -12.87
N GLY A 302 21.68 3.98 -13.05
CA GLY A 302 22.79 3.40 -12.30
C GLY A 302 24.11 4.13 -12.52
N ASP A 303 24.41 4.52 -13.76
CA ASP A 303 25.63 5.28 -14.07
C ASP A 303 25.59 6.71 -13.54
N GLU A 304 24.41 7.35 -13.53
CA GLU A 304 24.23 8.65 -12.87
C GLU A 304 24.38 8.53 -11.35
N LEU A 305 23.80 7.50 -10.74
CA LEU A 305 23.90 7.26 -9.31
C LEU A 305 25.36 7.03 -8.87
N LYS A 306 26.15 6.29 -9.65
CA LYS A 306 27.60 6.13 -9.42
C LYS A 306 28.35 7.45 -9.42
N LYS A 307 27.99 8.40 -10.30
CA LYS A 307 28.62 9.74 -10.32
C LYS A 307 28.30 10.52 -9.04
N VAL A 308 27.05 10.45 -8.58
CA VAL A 308 26.61 11.13 -7.35
C VAL A 308 27.26 10.49 -6.11
N SER A 309 27.33 9.16 -6.05
CA SER A 309 28.01 8.43 -4.97
C SER A 309 29.50 8.81 -4.89
N LYS A 310 30.23 8.89 -6.02
CA LYS A 310 31.62 9.37 -6.04
C LYS A 310 31.77 10.78 -5.44
N GLN A 311 30.86 11.70 -5.75
CA GLN A 311 30.88 13.05 -5.17
C GLN A 311 30.68 13.04 -3.65
N ARG A 312 29.79 12.18 -3.14
CA ARG A 312 29.60 11.98 -1.70
C ARG A 312 30.86 11.40 -1.05
N GLY A 313 31.49 10.40 -1.67
CA GLY A 313 32.76 9.83 -1.22
C GLY A 313 33.85 10.87 -1.01
N PHE A 314 34.07 11.77 -1.99
CA PHE A 314 35.04 12.87 -1.82
C PHE A 314 34.71 13.81 -0.66
N THR A 315 33.41 14.05 -0.41
CA THR A 315 32.97 14.88 0.72
C THR A 315 33.24 14.17 2.04
N ARG A 316 32.99 12.86 2.10
CA ARG A 316 33.27 11.99 3.25
C ARG A 316 34.77 11.93 3.55
N ASP A 317 35.61 11.70 2.55
CA ASP A 317 37.07 11.68 2.70
C ASP A 317 37.61 13.02 3.22
N ARG A 318 37.06 14.14 2.73
CA ARG A 318 37.43 15.46 3.23
C ARG A 318 37.04 15.67 4.70
N ARG A 319 35.88 15.14 5.12
CA ARG A 319 35.43 15.21 6.52
C ARG A 319 36.29 14.32 7.44
N ALA A 320 36.57 13.08 7.01
CA ALA A 320 37.43 12.16 7.73
C ALA A 320 38.83 12.78 7.95
N ARG A 321 39.39 13.43 6.92
CA ARG A 321 40.67 14.17 7.03
C ARG A 321 40.60 15.38 7.95
N ALA A 322 39.43 16.00 8.11
CA ALA A 322 39.22 17.12 9.01
C ALA A 322 38.99 16.67 10.48
N GLY A 323 38.86 15.36 10.74
CA GLY A 323 38.65 14.82 12.08
C GLY A 323 37.33 15.23 12.74
N VAL A 324 36.32 15.59 11.94
CA VAL A 324 35.01 16.01 12.47
C VAL A 324 34.13 14.77 12.68
N PRO A 325 33.72 14.47 13.92
CA PRO A 325 32.90 13.29 14.21
C PRO A 325 31.48 13.40 13.63
N VAL A 326 30.94 12.25 13.25
CA VAL A 326 29.60 12.10 12.66
C VAL A 326 28.73 11.25 13.57
N VAL A 327 27.56 11.78 13.91
CA VAL A 327 26.52 11.11 14.70
C VAL A 327 25.28 10.97 13.83
N SER A 328 24.70 9.78 13.75
CA SER A 328 23.52 9.53 12.91
C SER A 328 22.33 9.06 13.74
N LEU A 329 21.16 9.64 13.48
CA LEU A 329 19.90 9.27 14.11
C LEU A 329 19.24 8.13 13.33
N VAL A 330 18.98 7.00 13.98
CA VAL A 330 18.27 5.84 13.42
C VAL A 330 17.05 5.50 14.26
N GLY A 331 16.08 4.80 13.67
CA GLY A 331 14.85 4.45 14.40
C GLY A 331 13.64 4.36 13.49
N TYR A 332 12.55 3.84 14.04
CA TYR A 332 11.29 3.66 13.34
C TYR A 332 10.74 4.99 12.79
N THR A 333 9.92 4.92 11.75
CA THR A 333 9.15 6.07 11.25
C THR A 333 8.33 6.68 12.39
N ASN A 334 8.21 8.01 12.42
CA ASN A 334 7.56 8.77 13.51
C ASN A 334 8.14 8.59 14.94
N ALA A 335 9.33 7.98 15.10
CA ALA A 335 10.00 7.91 16.40
C ALA A 335 10.45 9.28 16.96
N GLY A 336 10.38 10.35 16.15
CA GLY A 336 10.78 11.71 16.54
C GLY A 336 12.25 12.06 16.22
N LYS A 337 12.88 11.37 15.27
CA LYS A 337 14.27 11.65 14.83
C LYS A 337 14.46 13.09 14.32
N SER A 338 13.61 13.56 13.41
CA SER A 338 13.70 14.91 12.85
C SER A 338 13.42 15.99 13.91
N THR A 339 12.48 15.71 14.82
CA THR A 339 12.22 16.56 16.00
C THR A 339 13.45 16.65 16.90
N LEU A 340 14.10 15.53 17.19
CA LEU A 340 15.33 15.49 17.99
C LEU A 340 16.46 16.28 17.31
N LEU A 341 16.63 16.12 16.00
CA LEU A 341 17.60 16.90 15.24
C LEU A 341 17.32 18.41 15.34
N ASN A 342 16.06 18.83 15.17
CA ASN A 342 15.67 20.24 15.28
C ASN A 342 15.99 20.83 16.64
N THR A 343 15.63 20.12 17.71
CA THR A 343 15.84 20.59 19.09
C THR A 343 17.33 20.69 19.43
N LEU A 344 18.16 19.75 18.95
CA LEU A 344 19.61 19.79 19.15
C LEU A 344 20.30 20.87 18.31
N THR A 345 19.82 21.12 17.10
CA THR A 345 20.44 22.04 16.13
C THR A 345 19.85 23.46 16.13
N ASN A 346 18.74 23.68 16.84
CA ASN A 346 17.88 24.87 16.72
C ASN A 346 17.50 25.16 15.25
N SER A 347 17.31 24.12 14.44
CA SER A 347 17.00 24.24 13.02
C SER A 347 15.53 23.94 12.72
N VAL A 348 15.07 24.34 11.53
CA VAL A 348 13.71 24.13 11.04
C VAL A 348 13.74 23.05 9.96
N VAL A 349 14.01 21.80 10.33
CA VAL A 349 13.68 20.64 9.47
C VAL A 349 12.19 20.35 9.65
N LEU A 350 11.47 20.06 8.56
CA LEU A 350 10.06 19.69 8.65
C LEU A 350 9.94 18.39 9.45
N ALA A 351 9.29 18.47 10.61
CA ALA A 351 8.88 17.32 11.41
C ALA A 351 7.35 17.26 11.36
N GLU A 352 6.82 16.40 10.50
CA GLU A 352 5.38 16.15 10.38
C GLU A 352 5.05 14.76 10.95
N ASP A 353 3.82 14.60 11.44
CA ASP A 353 3.28 13.32 11.91
C ASP A 353 2.89 12.45 10.70
N LYS A 354 3.88 12.14 9.86
CA LYS A 354 3.76 11.35 8.63
C LYS A 354 4.88 10.32 8.54
N LEU A 355 4.57 9.16 7.97
CA LEU A 355 5.59 8.14 7.75
C LEU A 355 6.55 8.60 6.65
N PHE A 356 7.82 8.21 6.77
CA PHE A 356 8.87 8.57 5.80
C PHE A 356 9.04 10.07 5.48
N ALA A 357 8.70 10.96 6.43
CA ALA A 357 8.89 12.41 6.30
C ALA A 357 10.32 12.81 5.90
N THR A 358 11.33 12.02 6.30
CA THR A 358 12.72 12.17 5.88
C THR A 358 13.13 10.99 4.99
N LEU A 359 13.40 11.24 3.70
CA LEU A 359 14.03 10.29 2.78
C LEU A 359 15.50 10.65 2.49
N ASP A 360 15.76 11.93 2.25
CA ASP A 360 17.11 12.41 2.00
C ASP A 360 17.80 12.70 3.35
N PRO A 361 19.00 12.13 3.61
CA PRO A 361 19.67 12.36 4.88
C PRO A 361 19.97 13.84 5.08
N THR A 362 19.59 14.37 6.24
CA THR A 362 19.79 15.79 6.56
C THR A 362 20.88 15.93 7.60
N SER A 363 22.04 16.41 7.17
CA SER A 363 23.17 16.69 8.06
C SER A 363 23.19 18.15 8.52
N ARG A 364 23.48 18.38 9.79
CA ARG A 364 23.70 19.69 10.40
C ARG A 364 24.95 19.67 11.26
N ARG A 365 25.70 20.77 11.23
CA ARG A 365 26.85 20.95 12.10
C ARG A 365 26.40 21.56 13.41
N ILE A 366 26.82 20.97 14.52
CA ILE A 366 26.54 21.43 15.88
C ILE A 366 27.88 21.70 16.56
N ARG A 367 27.94 22.78 17.33
CA ARG A 367 29.07 23.11 18.19
C ARG A 367 28.65 22.92 19.64
N PHE A 368 29.34 22.03 20.36
CA PHE A 368 29.09 21.79 21.78
C PHE A 368 29.88 22.80 22.65
N PRO A 369 29.50 22.97 23.93
CA PRO A 369 30.13 23.96 24.82
C PRO A 369 31.66 23.84 24.95
N ASN A 370 32.23 22.65 24.72
CA ASN A 370 33.68 22.39 24.80
C ASN A 370 34.43 22.64 23.48
N ASP A 371 33.88 23.45 22.58
CA ASP A 371 34.45 23.77 21.26
C ASP A 371 34.62 22.58 20.30
N GLN A 372 34.01 21.44 20.62
CA GLN A 372 33.93 20.30 19.73
C GLN A 372 32.81 20.52 18.70
N GLU A 373 33.19 20.43 17.42
CA GLU A 373 32.25 20.40 16.31
C GLU A 373 31.89 18.95 15.97
N LEU A 374 30.60 18.65 15.80
CA LEU A 374 30.15 17.38 15.25
C LEU A 374 29.08 17.59 14.18
N ILE A 375 28.88 16.57 13.36
CA ILE A 375 27.81 16.52 12.37
C ILE A 375 26.74 15.58 12.86
N LEU A 376 25.52 16.09 13.02
CA LEU A 376 24.34 15.28 13.30
C LEU A 376 23.57 15.04 12.00
N THR A 377 23.29 13.78 11.67
CA THR A 377 22.56 13.40 10.46
C THR A 377 21.25 12.70 10.81
N ASP A 378 20.13 13.25 10.33
CA ASP A 378 18.83 12.55 10.35
C ASP A 378 18.73 11.63 9.14
N THR A 379 18.31 10.39 9.34
CA THR A 379 18.19 9.37 8.28
C THR A 379 16.76 8.92 8.05
N VAL A 380 16.59 8.09 7.02
CA VAL A 380 15.30 7.47 6.70
C VAL A 380 14.78 6.68 7.91
N GLY A 381 13.49 6.84 8.21
CA GLY A 381 12.83 6.02 9.21
C GLY A 381 12.61 4.60 8.73
N PHE A 382 12.79 3.63 9.63
CA PHE A 382 12.53 2.23 9.32
C PHE A 382 11.06 1.86 9.52
N ILE A 383 10.67 0.76 8.89
CA ILE A 383 9.39 0.06 9.07
C ILE A 383 9.67 -1.44 9.28
N ARG A 384 8.70 -2.16 9.83
CA ARG A 384 8.81 -3.57 10.23
C ARG A 384 9.21 -4.46 9.06
N GLU A 385 8.60 -4.20 7.90
CA GLU A 385 8.90 -4.93 6.66
C GLU A 385 9.33 -3.98 5.55
N LEU A 386 10.65 -3.79 5.42
CA LEU A 386 11.25 -3.18 4.24
C LEU A 386 11.39 -4.23 3.12
N PRO A 387 10.71 -4.06 1.97
CA PRO A 387 10.88 -4.91 0.80
C PRO A 387 12.35 -5.03 0.38
N LYS A 388 12.75 -6.20 -0.13
CA LYS A 388 14.15 -6.48 -0.51
C LYS A 388 14.65 -5.53 -1.59
N GLU A 389 13.78 -5.23 -2.56
CA GLU A 389 14.04 -4.30 -3.67
C GLU A 389 14.35 -2.89 -3.14
N LEU A 390 13.72 -2.51 -2.03
CA LEU A 390 13.95 -1.24 -1.37
C LEU A 390 15.24 -1.25 -0.55
N LYS A 391 15.55 -2.33 0.17
CA LYS A 391 16.84 -2.46 0.87
C LYS A 391 18.03 -2.21 -0.08
N GLU A 392 18.00 -2.76 -1.29
CA GLU A 392 19.07 -2.53 -2.28
C GLU A 392 19.12 -1.08 -2.78
N ALA A 393 17.97 -0.47 -3.07
CA ALA A 393 17.91 0.88 -3.58
C ALA A 393 18.34 1.93 -2.53
N PHE A 394 18.01 1.66 -1.26
CA PHE A 394 18.35 2.50 -0.12
C PHE A 394 19.71 2.19 0.50
N ARG A 395 20.41 1.13 0.07
CA ARG A 395 21.77 0.87 0.54
C ARG A 395 22.67 2.10 0.40
N ALA A 396 22.60 2.79 -0.74
CA ALA A 396 23.39 4.02 -0.96
C ALA A 396 22.89 5.27 -0.20
N THR A 397 21.66 5.29 0.32
CA THR A 397 21.24 6.33 1.30
C THR A 397 21.65 5.96 2.72
N LEU A 398 21.71 4.66 3.03
CA LEU A 398 22.11 4.13 4.31
C LEU A 398 23.64 3.97 4.44
N GLU A 399 24.41 4.04 3.35
CA GLU A 399 25.88 4.14 3.33
C GLU A 399 26.40 5.32 4.17
N GLU A 400 25.59 6.37 4.39
CA GLU A 400 25.94 7.48 5.28
C GLU A 400 25.91 7.03 6.77
N LEU A 401 25.16 5.98 7.12
CA LEU A 401 25.18 5.38 8.46
C LEU A 401 26.49 4.65 8.74
N GLU A 402 27.08 3.99 7.74
CA GLU A 402 28.40 3.36 7.84
C GLU A 402 29.52 4.40 8.12
N ALA A 403 29.24 5.69 7.89
CA ALA A 403 30.15 6.79 8.17
C ALA A 403 30.05 7.31 9.60
N ALA A 404 29.06 6.85 10.37
CA ALA A 404 28.82 7.34 11.71
C ALA A 404 29.86 6.79 12.69
N ASP A 405 30.37 7.67 13.55
CA ASP A 405 31.17 7.29 14.70
C ASP A 405 30.27 6.81 15.85
N VAL A 406 29.02 7.28 15.90
CA VAL A 406 28.00 6.88 16.87
C VAL A 406 26.62 6.88 16.21
N LEU A 407 25.83 5.83 16.48
CA LEU A 407 24.41 5.77 16.13
C LEU A 407 23.56 6.11 17.35
N ILE A 408 22.58 7.00 17.18
CA ILE A 408 21.54 7.27 18.17
C ILE A 408 20.27 6.56 17.69
N HIS A 409 19.90 5.47 18.34
CA HIS A 409 18.65 4.78 18.08
C HIS A 409 17.52 5.46 18.86
N VAL A 410 16.65 6.17 18.15
CA VAL A 410 15.46 6.81 18.72
C VAL A 410 14.28 5.83 18.65
N ALA A 411 13.65 5.56 19.80
CA ALA A 411 12.48 4.70 19.92
C ALA A 411 11.33 5.46 20.58
N ASP A 412 10.10 5.29 20.08
CA ASP A 412 8.91 5.90 20.67
C ASP A 412 8.33 5.01 21.77
N VAL A 413 8.51 5.39 23.03
CA VAL A 413 8.02 4.60 24.17
C VAL A 413 6.52 4.68 24.40
N SER A 414 5.84 5.62 23.74
CA SER A 414 4.37 5.69 23.79
C SER A 414 3.71 4.67 22.88
N HIS A 415 4.48 4.05 21.97
CA HIS A 415 3.95 3.04 21.06
C HIS A 415 3.79 1.69 21.79
N PRO A 416 2.63 1.01 21.68
CA PRO A 416 2.41 -0.30 22.30
C PRO A 416 3.36 -1.41 21.84
N GLU A 417 4.09 -1.19 20.74
CA GLU A 417 4.97 -2.15 20.09
C GLU A 417 6.44 -1.69 20.10
N VAL A 418 6.81 -0.83 21.05
CA VAL A 418 8.17 -0.26 21.11
C VAL A 418 9.26 -1.34 21.13
N GLU A 419 9.05 -2.44 21.84
CA GLU A 419 10.01 -3.55 21.91
C GLU A 419 10.22 -4.17 20.52
N GLU A 420 9.13 -4.50 19.82
CA GLU A 420 9.18 -5.07 18.47
C GLU A 420 9.79 -4.09 17.45
N GLN A 421 9.56 -2.78 17.61
CA GLN A 421 10.16 -1.75 16.77
C GLN A 421 11.66 -1.61 16.99
N ILE A 422 12.13 -1.68 18.24
CA ILE A 422 13.56 -1.66 18.59
C ILE A 422 14.23 -2.90 17.97
N GLU A 423 13.69 -4.08 18.21
CA GLU A 423 14.21 -5.34 17.64
C GLU A 423 14.28 -5.30 16.10
N ALA A 424 13.26 -4.75 15.45
CA ALA A 424 13.25 -4.60 13.99
C ALA A 424 14.38 -3.69 13.49
N VAL A 425 14.64 -2.57 14.17
CA VAL A 425 15.72 -1.65 13.83
C VAL A 425 17.09 -2.28 14.10
N GLU A 426 17.27 -2.93 15.23
CA GLU A 426 18.51 -3.66 15.56
C GLU A 426 18.83 -4.74 14.53
N LYS A 427 17.82 -5.50 14.10
CA LYS A 427 17.96 -6.49 13.02
C LYS A 427 18.38 -5.85 11.70
N ILE A 428 17.82 -4.69 11.34
CA ILE A 428 18.22 -3.96 10.13
C ILE A 428 19.67 -3.47 10.24
N ILE A 429 20.08 -2.95 11.39
CA ILE A 429 21.47 -2.52 11.64
C ILE A 429 22.43 -3.73 11.52
N ALA A 430 22.03 -4.89 12.05
CA ALA A 430 22.80 -6.13 11.96
C ALA A 430 22.88 -6.68 10.53
N ASP A 431 21.79 -6.69 9.77
CA ASP A 431 21.74 -7.06 8.35
C ASP A 431 22.67 -6.18 7.49
N MET A 432 22.97 -4.98 7.98
CA MET A 432 23.84 -4.00 7.33
C MET A 432 25.30 -4.03 7.82
N GLU A 433 25.67 -5.00 8.67
CA GLU A 433 27.03 -5.18 9.18
C GLU A 433 27.56 -3.97 10.00
N MET A 434 26.67 -3.17 10.60
CA MET A 434 27.02 -1.96 11.36
C MET A 434 27.20 -2.20 12.87
N ASN A 435 27.40 -3.45 13.29
CA ASN A 435 27.44 -3.86 14.71
C ASN A 435 28.67 -3.33 15.48
N GLU A 436 29.69 -2.83 14.78
CA GLU A 436 30.90 -2.28 15.39
C GLU A 436 30.73 -0.82 15.84
N ILE A 437 29.71 -0.12 15.33
CA ILE A 437 29.46 1.28 15.65
C ILE A 437 28.72 1.35 17.00
N PRO A 438 29.19 2.16 17.98
CA PRO A 438 28.47 2.37 19.23
C PRO A 438 27.03 2.85 19.01
N ILE A 439 26.07 2.16 19.62
CA ILE A 439 24.64 2.50 19.54
C ILE A 439 24.17 3.02 20.90
N ILE A 440 23.56 4.20 20.91
CA ILE A 440 22.91 4.80 22.08
C ILE A 440 21.40 4.72 21.88
N LEU A 441 20.71 3.95 22.70
CA LEU A 441 19.24 3.87 22.68
C LEU A 441 18.63 5.06 23.43
N VAL A 442 17.74 5.78 22.75
CA VAL A 442 17.00 6.93 23.26
C VAL A 442 15.51 6.57 23.28
N LEU A 443 14.97 6.56 24.49
CA LEU A 443 13.59 6.28 24.82
C LEU A 443 12.78 7.59 24.73
N ASN A 444 12.39 7.95 23.51
CA ASN A 444 11.77 9.22 23.16
C ASN A 444 10.24 9.22 23.40
N LYS A 445 9.66 10.42 23.51
CA LYS A 445 8.25 10.67 23.89
C LYS A 445 7.94 10.24 25.33
N TRP A 446 8.93 10.35 26.22
CA TRP A 446 8.81 10.05 27.65
C TRP A 446 7.72 10.86 28.37
N ASP A 447 7.36 12.02 27.80
CA ASP A 447 6.27 12.89 28.23
C ASP A 447 4.87 12.30 28.03
N ARG A 448 4.72 11.29 27.15
CA ARG A 448 3.43 10.70 26.78
C ARG A 448 3.04 9.44 27.55
N ILE A 449 3.94 8.92 28.38
CA ILE A 449 3.72 7.67 29.12
C ILE A 449 3.49 7.92 30.61
N SER A 450 2.64 7.07 31.21
CA SER A 450 2.33 7.08 32.65
C SER A 450 3.51 6.61 33.50
N GLU A 451 3.48 6.89 34.81
CA GLU A 451 4.54 6.49 35.74
C GLU A 451 4.73 4.97 35.80
N GLU A 452 3.64 4.20 35.78
CA GLU A 452 3.69 2.73 35.71
C GLU A 452 4.39 2.23 34.44
N GLN A 453 4.08 2.83 33.29
CA GLN A 453 4.74 2.49 32.02
C GLN A 453 6.22 2.84 32.02
N ARG A 454 6.62 3.93 32.68
CA ARG A 454 8.03 4.33 32.80
C ARG A 454 8.85 3.27 33.53
N GLU A 455 8.33 2.74 34.64
CA GLU A 455 9.00 1.66 35.37
C GLU A 455 9.18 0.41 34.51
N ILE A 456 8.14 0.01 33.77
CA ILE A 456 8.20 -1.16 32.86
C ILE A 456 9.27 -0.95 31.79
N VAL A 457 9.22 0.17 31.07
CA VAL A 457 10.16 0.46 29.98
C VAL A 457 11.60 0.57 30.50
N GLN A 458 11.81 1.16 31.67
CA GLN A 458 13.14 1.29 32.26
C GLN A 458 13.70 -0.06 32.75
N ASN A 459 12.85 -0.99 33.17
CA ASN A 459 13.24 -2.36 33.47
C ASN A 459 13.57 -3.17 32.20
N SER A 460 12.79 -3.00 31.13
CA SER A 460 13.05 -3.65 29.83
C SER A 460 14.33 -3.10 29.17
N PHE A 461 14.58 -1.79 29.27
CA PHE A 461 15.69 -1.10 28.62
C PHE A 461 16.53 -0.30 29.63
N PRO A 462 17.30 -0.96 30.50
CA PRO A 462 18.03 -0.30 31.60
C PRO A 462 19.14 0.65 31.11
N GLN A 463 19.65 0.44 29.89
CA GLN A 463 20.66 1.28 29.25
C GLN A 463 20.06 2.39 28.36
N GLY A 464 18.72 2.41 28.19
CA GLY A 464 18.03 3.38 27.38
C GLY A 464 17.94 4.74 28.07
N ILE A 465 18.19 5.82 27.34
CA ILE A 465 18.11 7.19 27.87
C ILE A 465 16.68 7.71 27.73
N PRO A 466 15.94 7.95 28.84
CA PRO A 466 14.63 8.58 28.77
C PRO A 466 14.74 10.02 28.29
N ALA A 467 13.98 10.37 27.24
CA ALA A 467 14.03 11.69 26.62
C ALA A 467 12.66 12.13 26.07
N SER A 468 12.48 13.43 25.97
CA SER A 468 11.44 14.03 25.14
C SER A 468 12.11 14.95 24.13
N ALA A 469 12.06 14.59 22.85
CA ALA A 469 12.66 15.39 21.78
C ALA A 469 12.13 16.83 21.71
N LEU A 470 10.96 17.11 22.30
CA LEU A 470 10.39 18.46 22.41
C LEU A 470 10.99 19.28 23.56
N ASP A 471 11.48 18.61 24.61
CA ASP A 471 12.11 19.26 25.75
C ASP A 471 13.64 19.15 25.69
N ARG A 472 14.28 20.30 25.47
CA ARG A 472 15.74 20.42 25.41
C ARG A 472 16.44 20.01 26.71
N GLN A 473 15.82 20.16 27.88
CA GLN A 473 16.44 19.80 29.14
C GLN A 473 16.60 18.29 29.29
N SER A 474 15.60 17.54 28.82
CA SER A 474 15.63 16.07 28.80
C SER A 474 16.76 15.48 27.95
N LEU A 475 17.32 16.24 26.99
CA LEU A 475 18.36 15.77 26.08
C LEU A 475 19.79 15.89 26.63
N ARG A 476 19.98 16.48 27.82
CA ARG A 476 21.33 16.66 28.41
C ARG A 476 22.07 15.33 28.63
N PRO A 477 21.46 14.28 29.21
CA PRO A 477 22.15 13.01 29.42
C PRO A 477 22.58 12.35 28.09
N LEU A 478 21.77 12.50 27.04
CA LEU A 478 22.12 12.03 25.69
C LEU A 478 23.35 12.74 25.15
N VAL A 479 23.39 14.06 25.27
CA VAL A 479 24.54 14.87 24.83
C VAL A 479 25.82 14.45 25.53
N GLU A 480 25.78 14.31 26.86
CA GLU A 480 26.94 13.90 27.66
C GLU A 480 27.45 12.52 27.22
N LEU A 481 26.56 11.54 27.04
CA LEU A 481 26.96 10.19 26.63
C LEU A 481 27.55 10.15 25.21
N VAL A 482 27.02 10.96 24.28
CA VAL A 482 27.57 11.08 22.93
C VAL A 482 29.00 11.63 22.98
N LEU A 483 29.24 12.70 23.75
CA LEU A 483 30.58 13.28 23.90
C LEU A 483 31.57 12.29 24.53
N ASP A 484 31.15 11.55 25.56
CA ASP A 484 31.98 10.53 26.21
C ASP A 484 32.39 9.40 25.24
N ASN A 485 31.48 8.97 24.36
CA ASN A 485 31.78 7.96 23.34
C ASN A 485 32.75 8.49 22.29
N LEU A 486 32.56 9.74 21.83
CA LEU A 486 33.46 10.39 20.89
C LEU A 486 34.87 10.58 21.47
N GLU A 487 34.99 10.94 22.75
CA GLU A 487 36.29 11.01 23.42
C GLU A 487 36.99 9.64 23.48
N LYS A 488 36.28 8.57 23.81
CA LYS A 488 36.84 7.20 23.84
C LYS A 488 37.33 6.77 22.46
N LEU A 489 36.60 7.12 21.40
CA LEU A 489 37.01 6.86 20.01
C LEU A 489 38.27 7.65 19.65
N SER A 490 38.34 8.92 20.00
CA SER A 490 39.55 9.75 19.75
C SER A 490 40.81 9.22 20.45
N LYS A 491 40.66 8.57 21.61
CA LYS A 491 41.75 7.95 22.39
C LYS A 491 42.19 6.59 21.85
N LYS A 492 41.34 5.87 21.11
CA LYS A 492 41.69 4.58 20.46
C LYS A 492 42.44 4.75 19.13
N VAL A 493 42.30 5.91 18.47
CA VAL A 493 42.90 6.21 17.16
C VAL A 493 44.29 6.85 17.30
N ARG A 494 44.65 7.33 18.50
CA ARG A 494 46.03 7.70 18.88
C ARG A 494 46.78 6.50 19.43
#